data_AF-A0A957XKH7-F1
#
_entry.id   AF-A0A957XKH7-F1
#
_cell.length_a   1.000
_cell.length_b   1.000
_cell.length_c   1.000
_cell.angle_alpha   90.00
_cell.angle_beta   90.00
_cell.angle_gamma   90.00
#
_symmetry.space_group_name_H-M   'P 1'
#
loop_
_entity.id
_entity.type
_entity.pdbx_description
1 polymer ?
#
loop_
_entity_poly.entity_id
_entity_poly.type
_entity_poly.pdbx_seq_one_letter_code
_entity_poly.pdbx_strand_id
1 'polypeptide(L)'
;NLDQDYGYQFALEPKPNEPRGDIYLPTVGAMLGFIETLDHPDMVGVNPEVAHDTMAGLNFTHAVAQAWDAGKLFHIDLNDQKIGRYDQDFRFGAENIKQAFYLVKFLEEVGYNGSRHFDAHAYRSADLEDVKAFARGCMRTYLILKEKAAQFKADEEIQALLSEITADDGSMAGFQGTYSVEKANALKAHTFDRVEMGQRGQPYEQLDQLLFELLMGVR
;
A
#
# COMPACT_ATOMS: atom_id res chain seq x y z
N ASN A 1 -15.52 11.53 -23.63
CA ASN A 1 -16.13 10.74 -22.54
C ASN A 1 -17.51 11.26 -22.20
N LEU A 2 -17.65 12.52 -21.80
CA LEU A 2 -18.94 13.13 -21.44
C LEU A 2 -19.88 13.27 -22.65
N ASP A 3 -19.44 13.95 -23.71
CA ASP A 3 -20.28 14.17 -24.91
C ASP A 3 -20.71 12.88 -25.63
N GLN A 4 -19.95 11.80 -25.46
CA GLN A 4 -20.18 10.51 -26.13
C GLN A 4 -20.76 9.44 -25.18
N ASP A 5 -20.96 9.77 -23.89
CA ASP A 5 -21.47 8.88 -22.85
C ASP A 5 -20.79 7.51 -22.78
N TYR A 6 -19.46 7.47 -22.86
CA TYR A 6 -18.71 6.20 -22.81
C TYR A 6 -18.59 5.62 -21.40
N GLY A 7 -18.73 6.46 -20.36
CA GLY A 7 -18.64 6.02 -18.97
C GLY A 7 -17.23 5.57 -18.53
N TYR A 8 -16.16 5.96 -19.24
CA TYR A 8 -14.80 5.61 -18.83
C TYR A 8 -14.33 6.42 -17.63
N GLN A 9 -13.48 5.79 -16.82
CA GLN A 9 -12.61 6.44 -15.84
C GLN A 9 -11.18 6.44 -16.38
N PHE A 10 -10.39 7.44 -16.02
CA PHE A 10 -8.99 7.55 -16.42
C PHE A 10 -8.10 7.29 -15.21
N ALA A 11 -7.16 6.36 -15.31
CA ALA A 11 -6.18 6.08 -14.27
C ALA A 11 -4.79 6.49 -14.76
N LEU A 12 -4.16 7.45 -14.07
CA LEU A 12 -2.83 7.95 -14.40
C LEU A 12 -1.76 7.14 -13.67
N GLU A 13 -0.70 6.76 -14.37
CA GLU A 13 0.35 5.89 -13.83
C GLU A 13 1.64 6.66 -13.55
N PRO A 14 2.04 6.81 -12.26
CA PRO A 14 3.25 7.52 -11.90
C PRO A 14 4.47 6.65 -12.13
N LYS A 15 5.53 7.25 -12.68
CA LYS A 15 6.85 6.62 -12.83
C LYS A 15 7.93 7.68 -12.58
N PRO A 16 8.97 7.42 -11.76
CA PRO A 16 9.94 8.45 -11.42
C PRO A 16 10.88 8.82 -12.57
N ASN A 17 11.32 7.82 -13.34
CA ASN A 17 12.28 7.96 -14.43
C ASN A 17 12.15 6.78 -15.41
N GLU A 18 12.95 6.79 -16.47
CA GLU A 18 12.99 5.79 -17.55
C GLU A 18 11.74 5.78 -18.45
N PRO A 19 11.85 6.22 -19.73
CA PRO A 19 13.07 6.49 -20.49
C PRO A 19 13.65 7.90 -20.29
N ARG A 20 12.98 8.79 -19.55
CA ARG A 20 13.48 10.14 -19.24
C ARG A 20 14.34 10.11 -17.98
N GLY A 21 15.23 11.10 -17.82
CA GLY A 21 16.00 11.26 -16.58
C GLY A 21 15.10 11.48 -15.37
N ASP A 22 14.09 12.32 -15.55
CA ASP A 22 13.00 12.56 -14.60
C ASP A 22 11.70 12.65 -15.40
N ILE A 23 10.67 11.93 -14.98
CA ILE A 23 9.32 11.99 -15.56
C ILE A 23 8.45 12.92 -14.73
N TYR A 24 7.54 13.66 -15.39
CA TYR A 24 6.56 14.48 -14.68
C TYR A 24 5.59 13.61 -13.88
N LEU A 25 5.14 14.13 -12.73
CA LEU A 25 4.25 13.40 -11.82
C LEU A 25 4.87 12.06 -11.37
N PRO A 26 6.06 12.10 -10.75
CA PRO A 26 6.93 10.93 -10.56
C PRO A 26 6.44 9.92 -9.52
N THR A 27 5.43 10.27 -8.73
CA THR A 27 4.94 9.46 -7.60
C THR A 27 3.42 9.59 -7.49
N VAL A 28 2.78 8.65 -6.78
CA VAL A 28 1.34 8.70 -6.48
C VAL A 28 0.93 10.03 -5.88
N GLY A 29 1.68 10.53 -4.88
CA GLY A 29 1.38 11.81 -4.25
C GLY A 29 1.42 12.99 -5.21
N ALA A 30 2.37 13.01 -6.16
CA ALA A 30 2.44 14.06 -7.17
C ALA A 30 1.24 14.00 -8.12
N MET A 31 0.80 12.80 -8.52
CA MET A 31 -0.39 12.62 -9.34
C MET A 31 -1.67 13.03 -8.61
N LEU A 32 -1.83 12.65 -7.34
CA LEU A 32 -2.99 13.06 -6.54
C LEU A 32 -3.09 14.59 -6.44
N GLY A 33 -1.96 15.27 -6.22
CA GLY A 33 -1.93 16.74 -6.22
C GLY A 33 -2.28 17.36 -7.58
N PHE A 34 -1.90 16.73 -8.69
CA PHE A 34 -2.22 17.20 -10.03
C PHE A 34 -3.69 16.95 -10.42
N ILE A 35 -4.26 15.80 -10.05
CA ILE A 35 -5.62 15.41 -10.40
C ILE A 35 -6.63 16.49 -9.96
N GLU A 36 -6.46 17.04 -8.76
CA GLU A 36 -7.34 18.09 -8.21
C GLU A 36 -7.30 19.42 -8.97
N THR A 37 -6.39 19.59 -9.93
CA THR A 37 -6.30 20.79 -10.78
C THR A 37 -7.03 20.64 -12.12
N LEU A 38 -7.54 19.45 -12.43
CA LEU A 38 -8.25 19.16 -13.70
C LEU A 38 -9.70 19.70 -13.67
N ASP A 39 -10.28 19.97 -14.84
CA ASP A 39 -11.68 20.41 -14.95
C ASP A 39 -12.69 19.34 -14.48
N HIS A 40 -12.30 18.06 -14.53
CA HIS A 40 -13.13 16.91 -14.14
C HIS A 40 -12.32 15.92 -13.27
N PRO A 41 -11.95 16.30 -12.03
CA PRO A 41 -11.07 15.51 -11.18
C PRO A 41 -11.71 14.18 -10.76
N ASP A 42 -13.04 14.12 -10.66
CA ASP A 42 -13.78 12.91 -10.27
C ASP A 42 -13.68 11.78 -11.31
N MET A 43 -13.35 12.12 -12.56
CA MET A 43 -13.17 11.14 -13.63
C MET A 43 -11.76 10.56 -13.69
N VAL A 44 -10.84 11.08 -12.89
CA VAL A 44 -9.42 10.77 -12.96
C VAL A 44 -8.92 10.26 -11.61
N GLY A 45 -8.26 9.12 -11.63
CA GLY A 45 -7.60 8.50 -10.49
C GLY A 45 -6.18 8.08 -10.87
N VAL A 46 -5.61 7.17 -10.09
CA VAL A 46 -4.26 6.64 -10.28
C VAL A 46 -4.26 5.14 -10.58
N ASN A 47 -3.24 4.72 -11.31
CA ASN A 47 -2.79 3.35 -11.55
C ASN A 47 -1.36 3.22 -10.97
N PRO A 48 -1.18 3.08 -9.66
CA PRO A 48 0.16 2.93 -9.10
C PRO A 48 0.72 1.53 -9.40
N GLU A 49 2.03 1.47 -9.64
CA GLU A 49 2.76 0.23 -9.92
C GLU A 49 3.85 -0.03 -8.85
N VAL A 50 3.96 -1.28 -8.40
CA VAL A 50 4.91 -1.67 -7.33
C VAL A 50 6.34 -1.24 -7.69
N ALA A 51 6.80 -1.48 -8.92
CA ALA A 51 8.17 -1.18 -9.31
C ALA A 51 8.45 0.32 -9.32
N HIS A 52 7.54 1.13 -9.84
CA HIS A 52 7.73 2.58 -9.98
C HIS A 52 7.97 3.30 -8.65
N ASP A 53 7.15 3.07 -7.63
CA ASP A 53 7.41 3.64 -6.29
C ASP A 53 8.68 3.06 -5.66
N THR A 54 8.95 1.77 -5.90
CA THR A 54 10.15 1.10 -5.36
C THR A 54 11.44 1.61 -6.03
N MET A 55 11.42 2.01 -7.30
CA MET A 55 12.53 2.67 -7.98
C MET A 55 12.96 3.95 -7.24
N ALA A 56 11.99 4.74 -6.78
CA ALA A 56 12.21 5.95 -5.98
C ALA A 56 12.49 5.68 -4.48
N GLY A 57 12.48 4.41 -4.06
CA GLY A 57 12.71 4.02 -2.68
C GLY A 57 11.55 4.30 -1.73
N LEU A 58 10.33 4.42 -2.27
CA LEU A 58 9.12 4.66 -1.50
C LEU A 58 8.49 3.36 -1.01
N ASN A 59 7.61 3.48 -0.01
CA ASN A 59 6.78 2.36 0.42
C ASN A 59 5.49 2.33 -0.40
N PHE A 60 5.40 1.38 -1.33
CA PHE A 60 4.26 1.24 -2.23
C PHE A 60 2.92 1.05 -1.49
N THR A 61 2.88 0.25 -0.43
CA THR A 61 1.65 0.05 0.36
C THR A 61 1.13 1.37 0.94
N HIS A 62 2.03 2.26 1.37
CA HIS A 62 1.62 3.58 1.87
C HIS A 62 1.10 4.48 0.75
N ALA A 63 1.72 4.45 -0.43
CA ALA A 63 1.25 5.19 -1.61
C ALA A 63 -0.15 4.71 -2.04
N VAL A 64 -0.37 3.40 -2.08
CA VAL A 64 -1.67 2.79 -2.38
C VAL A 64 -2.71 3.16 -1.31
N ALA A 65 -2.34 3.13 -0.02
CA ALA A 65 -3.23 3.54 1.06
C ALA A 65 -3.65 5.02 0.96
N GLN A 66 -2.72 5.90 0.58
CA GLN A 66 -3.02 7.31 0.33
C GLN A 66 -3.98 7.47 -0.85
N ALA A 67 -3.76 6.75 -1.96
CA ALA A 67 -4.66 6.79 -3.12
C ALA A 67 -6.05 6.25 -2.80
N TRP A 68 -6.14 5.20 -1.97
CA TRP A 68 -7.39 4.64 -1.48
C TRP A 68 -8.15 5.65 -0.61
N ASP A 69 -7.48 6.27 0.36
CA ASP A 69 -8.08 7.28 1.26
C ASP A 69 -8.59 8.50 0.47
N ALA A 70 -7.87 8.91 -0.58
CA ALA A 70 -8.31 9.97 -1.48
C ALA A 70 -9.48 9.57 -2.41
N GLY A 71 -9.90 8.30 -2.42
CA GLY A 71 -10.92 7.80 -3.35
C GLY A 71 -10.46 7.79 -4.82
N LYS A 72 -9.14 7.73 -5.06
CA LYS A 72 -8.52 7.84 -6.40
C LYS A 72 -7.81 6.57 -6.86
N LEU A 73 -7.78 5.49 -6.07
CA LEU A 73 -7.21 4.20 -6.51
C LEU A 73 -8.15 3.50 -7.51
N PHE A 74 -8.00 3.81 -8.80
CA PHE A 74 -8.90 3.31 -9.86
C PHE A 74 -8.39 2.01 -10.49
N HIS A 75 -7.08 1.84 -10.54
CA HIS A 75 -6.41 0.64 -11.02
C HIS A 75 -5.16 0.38 -10.18
N ILE A 76 -4.47 -0.73 -10.40
CA ILE A 76 -3.18 -1.04 -9.74
C ILE A 76 -2.41 -2.07 -10.55
N ASP A 77 -1.10 -1.87 -10.67
CA ASP A 77 -0.20 -2.79 -11.36
C ASP A 77 0.74 -3.49 -10.38
N LEU A 78 0.77 -4.82 -10.48
CA LEU A 78 1.42 -5.71 -9.53
C LEU A 78 2.63 -6.39 -10.17
N ASN A 79 3.81 -5.97 -9.74
CA ASN A 79 5.10 -6.57 -10.09
C ASN A 79 6.06 -6.51 -8.87
N ASP A 80 7.37 -6.53 -9.09
CA ASP A 80 8.36 -6.38 -8.03
C ASP A 80 9.67 -5.80 -8.56
N GLN A 81 10.50 -5.25 -7.68
CA GLN A 81 11.63 -4.40 -8.04
C GLN A 81 12.73 -4.39 -6.98
N LYS A 82 14.00 -4.29 -7.41
CA LYS A 82 15.09 -3.85 -6.51
C LYS A 82 15.23 -2.34 -6.58
N ILE A 83 15.16 -1.71 -5.41
CA ILE A 83 15.31 -0.25 -5.24
C ILE A 83 16.53 0.32 -5.99
N GLY A 84 16.34 1.48 -6.62
CA GLY A 84 17.42 2.26 -7.24
C GLY A 84 18.04 1.64 -8.50
N ARG A 85 17.27 0.85 -9.26
CA ARG A 85 17.69 0.25 -10.53
C ARG A 85 16.76 0.67 -11.68
N TYR A 86 17.12 0.25 -12.89
CA TYR A 86 16.19 0.25 -14.03
C TYR A 86 14.91 -0.52 -13.66
N ASP A 87 13.83 -0.24 -14.35
CA ASP A 87 12.57 -0.94 -14.14
C ASP A 87 12.68 -2.42 -14.55
N GLN A 88 12.55 -3.32 -13.57
CA GLN A 88 12.88 -4.73 -13.73
C GLN A 88 11.68 -5.60 -14.05
N ASP A 89 10.46 -5.12 -13.79
CA ASP A 89 9.21 -5.83 -14.07
C ASP A 89 9.19 -7.27 -13.56
N PHE A 90 9.74 -7.53 -12.38
CA PHE A 90 9.75 -8.89 -11.87
C PHE A 90 8.32 -9.37 -11.58
N ARG A 91 8.10 -10.69 -11.65
CA ARG A 91 6.82 -11.25 -11.20
C ARG A 91 6.48 -10.75 -9.78
N PHE A 92 5.21 -10.54 -9.51
CA PHE A 92 4.74 -10.08 -8.20
C PHE A 92 5.29 -10.94 -7.05
N GLY A 93 5.90 -10.30 -6.05
CA GLY A 93 6.52 -10.92 -4.88
C GLY A 93 7.74 -11.80 -5.19
N ALA A 94 8.57 -11.42 -6.16
CA ALA A 94 9.82 -12.10 -6.48
C ALA A 94 10.98 -11.70 -5.57
N GLU A 95 11.01 -10.44 -5.13
CA GLU A 95 12.13 -9.81 -4.43
C GLU A 95 11.75 -9.41 -3.00
N ASN A 96 10.60 -8.77 -2.78
CA ASN A 96 10.19 -8.32 -1.45
C ASN A 96 8.83 -8.88 -1.03
N ILE A 97 8.83 -10.14 -0.58
CA ILE A 97 7.62 -10.85 -0.15
C ILE A 97 6.88 -10.18 1.01
N LYS A 98 7.59 -9.48 1.91
CA LYS A 98 6.99 -8.85 3.08
C LYS A 98 6.23 -7.58 2.73
N GLN A 99 6.78 -6.76 1.84
CA GLN A 99 6.08 -5.59 1.31
C GLN A 99 4.89 -6.02 0.45
N ALA A 100 5.05 -7.06 -0.39
CA ALA A 100 3.95 -7.66 -1.14
C ALA A 100 2.83 -8.20 -0.22
N PHE A 101 3.18 -8.82 0.91
CA PHE A 101 2.21 -9.26 1.92
C PHE A 101 1.38 -8.09 2.45
N TYR A 102 2.02 -7.01 2.89
CA TYR A 102 1.30 -5.86 3.42
C TYR A 102 0.38 -5.21 2.38
N LEU A 103 0.80 -5.16 1.12
CA LEU A 103 -0.04 -4.70 0.02
C LEU A 103 -1.28 -5.59 -0.15
N VAL A 104 -1.10 -6.91 -0.27
CA VAL A 104 -2.23 -7.84 -0.45
C VAL A 104 -3.17 -7.78 0.76
N LYS A 105 -2.63 -7.79 1.98
CA LYS A 105 -3.42 -7.62 3.20
C LYS A 105 -4.26 -6.35 3.14
N PHE A 106 -3.65 -5.21 2.80
CA PHE A 106 -4.34 -3.94 2.66
C PHE A 106 -5.49 -4.00 1.65
N LEU A 107 -5.20 -4.42 0.41
CA LEU A 107 -6.20 -4.49 -0.68
C LEU A 107 -7.40 -5.39 -0.32
N GLU A 108 -7.15 -6.52 0.34
CA GLU A 108 -8.20 -7.45 0.77
C GLU A 108 -9.01 -6.92 1.96
N GLU A 109 -8.39 -6.21 2.90
CA GLU A 109 -9.07 -5.65 4.08
C GLU A 109 -9.93 -4.44 3.73
N VAL A 110 -9.46 -3.56 2.84
CA VAL A 110 -10.24 -2.41 2.39
C VAL A 110 -11.31 -2.78 1.36
N GLY A 111 -11.30 -4.02 0.86
CA GLY A 111 -12.28 -4.51 -0.10
C GLY A 111 -12.11 -3.87 -1.49
N TYR A 112 -10.88 -3.65 -1.94
CA TYR A 112 -10.61 -3.17 -3.29
C TYR A 112 -11.22 -4.14 -4.31
N ASN A 113 -12.08 -3.62 -5.20
CA ASN A 113 -12.86 -4.43 -6.15
C ASN A 113 -12.33 -4.36 -7.60
N GLY A 114 -11.29 -3.54 -7.85
CA GLY A 114 -10.67 -3.43 -9.16
C GLY A 114 -9.82 -4.65 -9.54
N SER A 115 -9.28 -4.61 -10.75
CA SER A 115 -8.40 -5.66 -11.27
C SER A 115 -7.15 -5.83 -10.41
N ARG A 116 -6.68 -7.07 -10.25
CA ARG A 116 -5.31 -7.38 -9.82
C ARG A 116 -4.50 -7.57 -11.09
N HIS A 117 -4.11 -6.45 -11.71
CA HIS A 117 -3.38 -6.47 -12.97
C HIS A 117 -1.90 -6.73 -12.69
N PHE A 118 -1.27 -7.57 -13.51
CA PHE A 118 0.14 -7.91 -13.39
C PHE A 118 0.87 -7.32 -14.60
N ASP A 119 1.38 -6.10 -14.45
CA ASP A 119 2.28 -5.50 -15.43
C ASP A 119 3.71 -5.93 -15.12
N ALA A 120 4.13 -7.05 -15.69
CA ALA A 120 5.41 -7.67 -15.38
C ALA A 120 5.94 -8.43 -16.60
N HIS A 121 7.24 -8.67 -16.61
CA HIS A 121 7.95 -9.37 -17.67
C HIS A 121 8.54 -10.68 -17.17
N ALA A 122 8.28 -11.76 -17.92
CA ALA A 122 9.06 -12.97 -17.77
C ALA A 122 10.53 -12.66 -18.09
N TYR A 123 11.46 -13.40 -17.47
CA TYR A 123 12.87 -13.22 -17.78
C TYR A 123 13.13 -13.39 -19.28
N ARG A 124 14.04 -12.58 -19.82
CA ARG A 124 14.44 -12.66 -21.24
C ARG A 124 14.91 -14.06 -21.66
N SER A 125 15.39 -14.87 -20.71
CA SER A 125 15.83 -16.25 -20.92
C SER A 125 14.70 -17.29 -20.98
N ALA A 126 13.46 -16.90 -20.66
CA ALA A 126 12.31 -17.79 -20.62
C ALA A 126 11.92 -18.28 -22.02
N ASP A 127 11.54 -19.56 -22.12
CA ASP A 127 10.81 -20.07 -23.27
C ASP A 127 9.29 -19.89 -23.09
N LEU A 128 8.50 -20.37 -24.04
CA LEU A 128 7.04 -20.24 -23.98
C LEU A 128 6.40 -20.91 -22.76
N GLU A 129 6.92 -22.06 -22.33
CA GLU A 129 6.36 -22.76 -21.17
C GLU A 129 6.71 -22.04 -19.86
N ASP A 130 7.91 -21.48 -19.78
CA ASP A 130 8.34 -20.69 -18.63
C ASP A 130 7.62 -19.33 -18.57
N VAL A 131 7.29 -18.70 -19.70
CA VAL A 131 6.38 -17.53 -19.74
C VAL A 131 5.01 -17.86 -19.15
N LYS A 132 4.45 -19.05 -19.46
CA LYS A 132 3.20 -19.50 -18.84
C LYS A 132 3.37 -19.78 -17.34
N ALA A 133 4.54 -20.28 -16.93
CA ALA A 133 4.86 -20.48 -15.51
C ALA A 133 4.96 -19.15 -14.76
N PHE A 134 5.59 -18.13 -15.36
CA PHE A 134 5.64 -16.75 -14.87
C PHE A 134 4.23 -16.19 -14.63
N ALA A 135 3.34 -16.27 -15.64
CA ALA A 135 1.98 -15.76 -15.52
C ALA A 135 1.18 -16.47 -14.41
N ARG A 136 1.30 -17.80 -14.31
CA ARG A 136 0.73 -18.57 -13.18
C ARG A 136 1.33 -18.17 -11.85
N GLY A 137 2.63 -17.87 -11.83
CA GLY A 137 3.38 -17.47 -10.65
C GLY A 137 2.87 -16.17 -10.04
N CYS A 138 2.60 -15.14 -10.85
CA CYS A 138 2.01 -13.88 -10.39
C CYS A 138 0.69 -14.10 -9.62
N MET A 139 -0.25 -14.81 -10.25
CA MET A 139 -1.55 -15.14 -9.63
C MET A 139 -1.38 -16.00 -8.37
N ARG A 140 -0.53 -17.01 -8.43
CA ARG A 140 -0.32 -17.93 -7.30
C ARG A 140 0.29 -17.21 -6.10
N THR A 141 1.26 -16.32 -6.30
CA THR A 141 1.84 -15.53 -5.22
C THR A 141 0.79 -14.65 -4.55
N TYR A 142 -0.05 -13.94 -5.32
CA TYR A 142 -1.14 -13.13 -4.75
C TYR A 142 -2.07 -13.98 -3.89
N LEU A 143 -2.52 -15.13 -4.39
CA LEU A 143 -3.43 -16.02 -3.67
C LEU A 143 -2.83 -16.57 -2.37
N ILE A 144 -1.54 -16.92 -2.38
CA ILE A 144 -0.83 -17.36 -1.16
C ILE A 144 -0.78 -16.21 -0.14
N LEU A 145 -0.44 -15.00 -0.57
CA LEU A 145 -0.37 -13.84 0.32
C LEU A 145 -1.75 -13.44 0.86
N LYS A 146 -2.81 -13.62 0.07
CA LYS A 146 -4.20 -13.45 0.51
C LYS A 146 -4.56 -14.46 1.61
N GLU A 147 -4.18 -15.73 1.45
CA GLU A 147 -4.36 -16.74 2.49
C GLU A 147 -3.58 -16.38 3.76
N LYS A 148 -2.33 -15.92 3.61
CA LYS A 148 -1.49 -15.44 4.72
C LYS A 148 -2.11 -14.25 5.44
N ALA A 149 -2.74 -13.31 4.72
CA ALA A 149 -3.46 -12.20 5.33
C ALA A 149 -4.67 -12.68 6.16
N ALA A 150 -5.38 -13.71 5.68
CA ALA A 150 -6.46 -14.33 6.45
C ALA A 150 -5.95 -15.04 7.71
N GLN A 151 -4.81 -15.74 7.62
CA GLN A 151 -4.13 -16.35 8.77
C GLN A 151 -3.70 -15.29 9.78
N PHE A 152 -3.10 -14.19 9.32
CA PHE A 152 -2.66 -13.07 10.17
C PHE A 152 -3.84 -12.47 10.96
N LYS A 153 -5.00 -12.34 10.31
CA LYS A 153 -6.24 -11.86 10.95
C LYS A 153 -6.80 -12.85 11.99
N ALA A 154 -6.59 -14.15 11.80
CA ALA A 154 -7.09 -15.20 12.69
C ALA A 154 -6.12 -15.55 13.83
N ASP A 155 -4.86 -15.11 13.77
CA ASP A 155 -3.83 -15.45 14.74
C ASP A 155 -4.00 -14.68 16.06
N GLU A 156 -4.35 -15.38 17.13
CA GLU A 156 -4.68 -14.78 18.42
C GLU A 156 -3.52 -14.00 19.05
N GLU A 157 -2.27 -14.45 18.88
CA GLU A 157 -1.10 -13.77 19.46
C GLU A 157 -0.79 -12.48 18.71
N ILE A 158 -0.85 -12.52 17.37
CA ILE A 158 -0.71 -11.33 16.53
C ILE A 158 -1.81 -10.32 16.87
N GLN A 159 -3.07 -10.77 16.97
CA GLN A 159 -4.18 -9.88 17.31
C GLN A 159 -4.07 -9.31 18.73
N ALA A 160 -3.53 -10.06 19.68
CA ALA A 160 -3.25 -9.56 21.04
C ALA A 160 -2.19 -8.44 21.02
N LEU A 161 -1.08 -8.62 20.30
CA LEU A 161 -0.04 -7.59 20.15
C LEU A 161 -0.58 -6.33 19.46
N LEU A 162 -1.37 -6.50 18.40
CA LEU A 162 -2.01 -5.36 17.73
C LEU A 162 -2.94 -4.61 18.68
N SER A 163 -3.73 -5.33 19.48
CA SER A 163 -4.63 -4.73 20.47
C SER A 163 -3.86 -3.95 21.54
N GLU A 164 -2.71 -4.43 21.99
CA GLU A 164 -1.82 -3.72 22.92
C GLU A 164 -1.23 -2.45 22.30
N ILE A 165 -0.71 -2.56 21.08
CA ILE A 165 -0.10 -1.46 20.32
C ILE A 165 -1.12 -0.34 20.09
N THR A 166 -2.34 -0.70 19.67
CA THR A 166 -3.40 0.26 19.35
C THR A 166 -4.31 0.60 20.53
N ALA A 167 -3.99 0.15 21.75
CA ALA A 167 -4.85 0.40 22.90
C ALA A 167 -4.98 1.91 23.17
N ASP A 168 -6.23 2.38 23.14
CA ASP A 168 -6.66 3.74 23.48
C ASP A 168 -7.49 3.66 24.78
N ASP A 169 -7.08 4.38 25.81
CA ASP A 169 -7.78 4.46 27.09
C ASP A 169 -8.91 5.51 27.07
N GLY A 170 -9.09 6.21 25.94
CA GLY A 170 -10.12 7.22 25.74
C GLY A 170 -9.80 8.55 26.42
N SER A 171 -8.67 8.68 27.12
CA SER A 171 -8.25 9.92 27.79
C SER A 171 -8.17 11.11 26.83
N MET A 172 -7.89 10.82 25.55
CA MET A 172 -7.76 11.82 24.49
C MET A 172 -9.03 12.02 23.67
N ALA A 173 -10.12 11.28 23.92
CA ALA A 173 -11.34 11.31 23.12
C ALA A 173 -11.98 12.72 23.05
N GLY A 174 -11.86 13.52 24.12
CA GLY A 174 -12.37 14.89 24.17
C GLY A 174 -11.68 15.85 23.18
N PHE A 175 -10.48 15.51 22.70
CA PHE A 175 -9.69 16.32 21.78
C PHE A 175 -9.82 15.86 20.31
N GLN A 176 -10.40 14.68 20.06
CA GLN A 176 -10.56 14.13 18.72
C GLN A 176 -11.74 14.78 17.96
N GLY A 177 -11.79 14.56 16.64
CA GLY A 177 -12.86 15.03 15.75
C GLY A 177 -12.66 16.46 15.23
N THR A 178 -13.76 17.12 14.85
CA THR A 178 -13.71 18.45 14.22
C THR A 178 -13.04 19.48 15.12
N TYR A 179 -12.22 20.33 14.50
CA TYR A 179 -11.57 21.46 15.13
C TYR A 179 -12.59 22.40 15.81
N SER A 180 -12.22 22.87 17.00
CA SER A 180 -12.82 24.03 17.64
C SER A 180 -11.74 24.77 18.44
N VAL A 181 -11.92 26.07 18.65
CA VAL A 181 -11.00 26.88 19.45
C VAL A 181 -10.96 26.34 20.89
N GLU A 182 -12.11 25.89 21.40
CA GLU A 182 -12.28 25.34 22.73
C GLU A 182 -11.48 24.05 22.92
N LYS A 183 -11.61 23.08 21.99
CA LYS A 183 -10.81 21.84 22.02
C LYS A 183 -9.32 22.12 21.90
N ALA A 184 -8.93 23.03 21.01
CA ALA A 184 -7.53 23.39 20.82
C ALA A 184 -6.94 24.05 22.09
N ASN A 185 -7.69 24.93 22.75
CA ASN A 185 -7.28 25.55 24.01
C ASN A 185 -7.22 24.52 25.14
N ALA A 186 -8.19 23.61 25.22
CA ALA A 186 -8.20 22.53 26.21
C ALA A 186 -7.01 21.58 26.02
N LEU A 187 -6.69 21.20 24.77
CA LEU A 187 -5.54 20.35 24.46
C LEU A 187 -4.21 21.03 24.82
N LYS A 188 -4.06 22.32 24.52
CA LYS A 188 -2.87 23.11 24.89
C LYS A 188 -2.69 23.23 26.41
N ALA A 189 -3.80 23.25 27.15
CA ALA A 189 -3.79 23.32 28.61
C ALA A 189 -3.66 21.94 29.28
N HIS A 190 -3.77 20.85 28.52
CA HIS A 190 -3.67 19.49 29.05
C HIS A 190 -2.21 19.17 29.43
N THR A 191 -2.02 18.65 30.64
CA THR A 191 -0.70 18.23 31.14
C THR A 191 -0.48 16.77 30.83
N PHE A 192 0.59 16.46 30.09
CA PHE A 192 0.99 15.10 29.77
C PHE A 192 2.09 14.62 30.72
N ASP A 193 1.92 13.44 31.31
CA ASP A 193 3.02 12.73 31.97
C ASP A 193 3.92 12.07 30.92
N ARG A 194 4.88 12.85 30.43
CA ARG A 194 5.83 12.41 29.41
C ARG A 194 6.73 11.26 29.89
N VAL A 195 6.95 11.11 31.20
CA VAL A 195 7.80 10.05 31.74
C VAL A 195 7.03 8.73 31.72
N GLU A 196 5.80 8.72 32.22
CA GLU A 196 4.93 7.55 32.15
C GLU A 196 4.64 7.14 30.70
N MET A 197 4.26 8.09 29.84
CA MET A 197 4.01 7.82 28.42
C MET A 197 5.24 7.25 27.70
N GLY A 198 6.45 7.75 28.02
CA GLY A 198 7.70 7.29 27.43
C GLY A 198 8.13 5.90 27.91
N GLN A 199 7.57 5.39 29.01
CA GLN A 199 7.83 4.03 29.51
C GLN A 199 6.98 2.97 28.80
N ARG A 200 5.91 3.36 28.09
CA ARG A 200 5.08 2.43 27.34
C ARG A 200 5.87 1.85 26.16
N GLY A 201 6.26 0.58 26.29
CA GLY A 201 6.86 -0.19 25.22
C GLY A 201 5.90 -0.38 24.04
N GLN A 202 6.47 -0.58 22.85
CA GLN A 202 5.72 -0.92 21.65
C GLN A 202 6.35 -2.20 21.07
N PRO A 203 5.70 -3.37 21.18
CA PRO A 203 6.29 -4.67 20.84
C PRO A 203 6.36 -4.93 19.32
N TYR A 204 6.78 -3.92 18.53
CA TYR A 204 6.85 -4.01 17.07
C TYR A 204 7.82 -5.10 16.59
N GLU A 205 8.95 -5.29 17.27
CA GLU A 205 9.90 -6.37 16.91
C GLU A 205 9.29 -7.75 17.08
N GLN A 206 8.50 -7.96 18.15
CA GLN A 206 7.82 -9.24 18.37
C GLN A 206 6.73 -9.44 17.31
N LEU A 207 5.90 -8.43 17.07
CA LEU A 207 4.87 -8.47 16.03
C LEU A 207 5.47 -8.79 14.65
N ASP A 208 6.60 -8.15 14.33
CA ASP A 208 7.30 -8.33 13.06
C ASP A 208 7.88 -9.74 12.91
N GLN A 209 8.42 -10.31 13.98
CA GLN A 209 8.91 -11.69 14.02
C GLN A 209 7.77 -12.70 13.85
N LEU A 210 6.61 -12.49 14.50
CA LEU A 210 5.45 -13.37 14.32
C LEU A 210 4.91 -13.32 12.89
N LEU A 211 4.92 -12.14 12.26
CA LEU A 211 4.62 -12.03 10.83
C LEU A 211 5.61 -12.84 9.99
N PHE A 212 6.91 -12.76 10.28
CA PHE A 212 7.90 -13.53 9.55
C PHE A 212 7.65 -15.04 9.66
N GLU A 213 7.39 -15.55 10.87
CA GLU A 213 7.04 -16.95 11.12
C GLU A 213 5.81 -17.39 10.33
N LEU A 214 4.77 -16.57 10.32
CA LEU A 214 3.55 -16.78 9.55
C LEU A 214 3.85 -16.86 8.04
N LEU A 215 4.65 -15.95 7.51
CA LEU A 215 5.04 -15.93 6.10
C LEU A 215 5.89 -17.16 5.73
N MET A 216 6.76 -17.62 6.63
CA MET A 216 7.58 -18.83 6.43
C MET A 216 6.80 -20.13 6.63
N GLY A 217 5.55 -20.06 7.12
CA GLY A 217 4.68 -21.23 7.30
C GLY A 217 5.09 -22.12 8.46
N VAL A 218 5.73 -21.54 9.48
CA VAL A 218 6.07 -22.23 10.74
C VAL A 218 5.07 -21.93 11.86
N ARG A 219 3.90 -21.40 11.48
CA ARG A 219 2.81 -20.96 12.32
C ARG A 219 1.47 -21.32 11.68
#